data_AF-A0AAD5FDF2-F1
#
_entry.id   AF-A0AAD5FDF2-F1
#
_cell.length_a   1.000
_cell.length_b   1.000
_cell.length_c   1.000
_cell.angle_alpha   90.00
_cell.angle_beta   90.00
_cell.angle_gamma   90.00
#
_symmetry.space_group_name_H-M   'P 1'
#
loop_
_entity.id
_entity.type
_entity.pdbx_description
1 polymer ?
#
loop_
_entity_poly.entity_id
_entity_poly.type
_entity_poly.pdbx_seq_one_letter_code
_entity_poly.pdbx_strand_id
1 'polypeptide(L)'
;AAPHKFYIGFRYVHPLTEEAIEEMEADGVERAVAFTQYPQYSCSTTGSSLNAIYRYYSSTGLSSKMRWSVIDRWPTHPLLIECFAQHVRKELEKFPPEKRDDVVILFSAHSLPISVVNRGDPYPQEVGATVQRVMEKLDFCNPYRLVWQSKVGPMPWLGPQTDEVIKGLCKRGKKNLLLVPIAFTSDHIETLYELDIEYSKILAEECGVENIRRAESLNGNPMFFKALADLVHTHLKSNESCSRQLTLRCPLCMNPTCGKAKAFFSSQKL
;
A
#
# COMPACT_ATOMS: atom_id res chain seq x y z
N ALA A 1 9.00 -28.67 -7.82
CA ALA A 1 8.67 -27.25 -8.06
C ALA A 1 9.86 -26.62 -8.77
N ALA A 2 9.64 -25.80 -9.80
CA ALA A 2 10.73 -25.03 -10.39
C ALA A 2 11.33 -24.07 -9.33
N PRO A 3 12.64 -23.76 -9.38
CA PRO A 3 13.25 -22.81 -8.46
C PRO A 3 12.61 -21.42 -8.64
N HIS A 4 12.37 -20.73 -7.53
CA HIS A 4 11.87 -19.34 -7.54
C HIS A 4 13.00 -18.43 -7.06
N LYS A 5 13.21 -17.30 -7.75
CA LYS A 5 14.14 -16.24 -7.35
C LYS A 5 13.37 -14.92 -7.27
N PHE A 6 13.63 -14.13 -6.23
CA PHE A 6 13.07 -12.78 -6.12
C PHE A 6 14.09 -11.76 -6.65
N TYR A 7 13.57 -10.67 -7.21
CA TYR A 7 14.34 -9.52 -7.68
C TYR A 7 13.70 -8.26 -7.12
N ILE A 8 14.51 -7.29 -6.73
CA ILE A 8 14.04 -6.01 -6.21
C ILE A 8 14.08 -5.01 -7.36
N GLY A 9 12.92 -4.42 -7.69
CA GLY A 9 12.82 -3.35 -8.68
C GLY A 9 12.25 -2.09 -8.04
N PHE A 10 13.12 -1.26 -7.47
CA PHE A 10 12.72 0.04 -6.96
C PHE A 10 12.50 1.03 -8.10
N ARG A 11 11.64 2.02 -7.85
CA ARG A 11 11.29 3.01 -8.90
C ARG A 11 12.29 4.17 -8.96
N TYR A 12 12.91 4.51 -7.85
CA TYR A 12 13.67 5.78 -7.70
C TYR A 12 15.06 5.61 -7.07
N VAL A 13 15.42 4.39 -6.67
CA VAL A 13 16.71 4.07 -6.04
C VAL A 13 17.20 2.72 -6.55
N HIS A 14 18.48 2.41 -6.38
CA HIS A 14 19.03 1.12 -6.76
C HIS A 14 18.61 0.01 -5.77
N PRO A 15 18.40 -1.24 -6.24
CA PRO A 15 18.32 -1.63 -7.65
C PRO A 15 17.05 -1.09 -8.33
N LEU A 16 17.21 -0.45 -9.49
CA LEU A 16 16.13 0.12 -10.29
C LEU A 16 15.32 -0.98 -10.98
N THR A 17 14.12 -0.63 -11.44
CA THR A 17 13.23 -1.56 -12.16
C THR A 17 13.90 -2.10 -13.43
N GLU A 18 14.60 -1.24 -14.16
CA GLU A 18 15.33 -1.57 -15.39
C GLU A 18 16.50 -2.54 -15.11
N GLU A 19 17.26 -2.30 -14.04
CA GLU A 19 18.37 -3.17 -13.61
C GLU A 19 17.87 -4.58 -13.23
N ALA A 20 16.74 -4.65 -12.53
CA ALA A 20 16.11 -5.93 -12.19
C ALA A 20 15.64 -6.70 -13.45
N ILE A 21 15.09 -6.01 -14.45
CA ILE A 21 14.68 -6.66 -15.71
C ILE A 21 15.91 -7.20 -16.45
N GLU A 22 17.00 -6.43 -16.50
CA GLU A 22 18.25 -6.85 -17.13
C GLU A 22 18.84 -8.10 -16.45
N GLU A 23 18.85 -8.15 -15.12
CA GLU A 23 19.28 -9.33 -14.36
C GLU A 23 18.39 -10.54 -14.65
N MET A 24 17.06 -10.36 -14.67
CA MET A 24 16.11 -11.43 -14.98
C MET A 24 16.29 -12.00 -16.41
N GLU A 25 16.51 -11.13 -17.41
CA GLU A 25 16.77 -11.56 -18.79
C GLU A 25 18.14 -12.28 -18.90
N ALA A 26 19.16 -11.82 -18.17
CA ALA A 26 20.48 -12.44 -18.12
C ALA A 26 20.44 -13.83 -17.45
N ASP A 27 19.63 -13.98 -16.40
CA ASP A 27 19.40 -15.25 -15.70
C ASP A 27 18.59 -16.28 -16.50
N GLY A 28 18.02 -15.88 -17.65
CA GLY A 28 17.21 -16.76 -18.49
C GLY A 28 15.88 -17.16 -17.85
N VAL A 29 15.27 -16.25 -17.08
CA VAL A 29 13.99 -16.50 -16.40
C VAL A 29 12.88 -16.82 -17.41
N GLU A 30 12.20 -17.95 -17.25
CA GLU A 30 11.10 -18.34 -18.18
C GLU A 30 9.78 -17.61 -17.90
N ARG A 31 9.49 -17.32 -16.63
CA ARG A 31 8.25 -16.70 -16.17
C ARG A 31 8.55 -15.59 -15.16
N ALA A 32 8.15 -14.38 -15.50
CA ALA A 32 8.31 -13.18 -14.69
C ALA A 32 6.96 -12.77 -14.08
N VAL A 33 6.91 -12.57 -12.76
CA VAL A 33 5.73 -12.04 -12.07
C VAL A 33 6.08 -10.66 -11.52
N ALA A 34 5.52 -9.61 -12.12
CA ALA A 34 5.58 -8.27 -11.56
C ALA A 34 4.67 -8.21 -10.32
N PHE A 35 5.25 -8.34 -9.12
CA PHE A 35 4.50 -8.35 -7.88
C PHE A 35 4.64 -7.01 -7.15
N THR A 36 3.60 -6.18 -7.24
CA THR A 36 3.61 -4.90 -6.52
C THR A 36 3.65 -5.12 -5.01
N GLN A 37 4.46 -4.33 -4.31
CA GLN A 37 4.51 -4.33 -2.84
C GLN A 37 3.50 -3.36 -2.21
N TYR A 38 2.69 -2.66 -3.02
CA TYR A 38 1.56 -1.84 -2.59
C TYR A 38 0.28 -2.68 -2.62
N PRO A 39 -0.34 -3.01 -1.46
CA PRO A 39 -1.58 -3.77 -1.47
C PRO A 39 -2.71 -3.07 -2.24
N GLN A 40 -2.78 -1.75 -2.12
CA GLN A 40 -3.76 -0.90 -2.79
C GLN A 40 -3.14 -0.27 -4.04
N TYR A 41 -3.79 -0.44 -5.20
CA TYR A 41 -3.33 0.12 -6.46
C TYR A 41 -3.52 1.64 -6.49
N SER A 42 -2.46 2.37 -6.80
CA SER A 42 -2.54 3.75 -7.31
C SER A 42 -1.85 3.84 -8.67
N CYS A 43 -2.35 4.73 -9.55
CA CYS A 43 -1.61 5.06 -10.77
C CYS A 43 -0.27 5.75 -10.49
N SER A 44 -0.09 6.38 -9.32
CA SER A 44 1.17 7.02 -8.92
C SER A 44 2.19 6.04 -8.34
N THR A 45 1.76 4.86 -7.86
CA THR A 45 2.64 3.83 -7.28
C THR A 45 2.77 2.63 -8.23
N THR A 46 1.93 1.59 -8.08
CA THR A 46 1.92 0.40 -8.93
C THR A 46 1.87 0.77 -10.40
N GLY A 47 1.00 1.72 -10.79
CA GLY A 47 0.90 2.16 -12.18
C GLY A 47 2.19 2.77 -12.74
N SER A 48 2.99 3.45 -11.90
CA SER A 48 4.29 4.00 -12.29
C SER A 48 5.31 2.88 -12.54
N SER A 49 5.37 1.88 -11.66
CA SER A 49 6.26 0.72 -11.81
C SER A 49 5.90 -0.15 -13.02
N LEU A 50 4.63 -0.42 -13.25
CA LEU A 50 4.19 -1.19 -14.43
C LEU A 50 4.47 -0.43 -15.74
N ASN A 51 4.30 0.89 -15.73
CA ASN A 51 4.70 1.72 -16.87
C ASN A 51 6.22 1.68 -17.11
N ALA A 52 7.05 1.53 -16.06
CA ALA A 52 8.50 1.42 -16.21
C ALA A 52 8.88 0.11 -16.92
N ILE A 53 8.28 -1.03 -16.54
CA ILE A 53 8.47 -2.32 -17.22
C ILE A 53 8.11 -2.22 -18.71
N TYR A 54 6.93 -1.65 -19.01
CA TYR A 54 6.52 -1.44 -20.40
C TYR A 54 7.49 -0.52 -21.16
N ARG A 55 7.91 0.59 -20.52
CA ARG A 55 8.82 1.56 -21.13
C ARG A 55 10.15 0.92 -21.49
N TYR A 56 10.73 0.13 -20.59
CA TYR A 56 11.98 -0.59 -20.80
C TYR A 56 11.99 -1.36 -22.13
N TYR A 57 11.02 -2.24 -22.36
CA TYR A 57 10.93 -3.00 -23.61
C TYR A 57 10.62 -2.10 -24.82
N SER A 58 9.73 -1.11 -24.64
CA SER A 58 9.38 -0.20 -25.74
C SER A 58 10.53 0.72 -26.17
N SER A 59 11.43 1.12 -25.26
CA SER A 59 12.56 2.00 -25.55
C SER A 59 13.77 1.24 -26.10
N THR A 60 13.96 -0.01 -25.69
CA THR A 60 15.03 -0.87 -26.20
C THR A 60 14.68 -1.50 -27.56
N GLY A 61 13.38 -1.57 -27.90
CA GLY A 61 12.90 -2.26 -29.09
C GLY A 61 12.98 -3.78 -28.98
N LEU A 62 13.34 -4.31 -27.81
CA LEU A 62 13.45 -5.74 -27.55
C LEU A 62 12.08 -6.32 -27.19
N SER A 63 11.81 -7.52 -27.71
CA SER A 63 10.75 -8.36 -27.16
C SER A 63 11.27 -9.07 -25.91
N SER A 64 10.47 -9.11 -24.84
CA SER A 64 10.84 -9.92 -23.67
C SER A 64 10.98 -11.40 -24.05
N LYS A 65 12.02 -12.05 -23.53
CA LYS A 65 12.19 -13.51 -23.65
C LYS A 65 11.38 -14.26 -22.58
N MET A 66 10.85 -13.53 -21.60
CA MET A 66 10.14 -14.06 -20.44
C MET A 66 8.63 -13.95 -20.63
N ARG A 67 7.86 -14.90 -20.08
CA ARG A 67 6.40 -14.76 -19.97
C ARG A 67 6.06 -13.89 -18.78
N TRP A 68 5.52 -12.70 -19.03
CA TRP A 68 5.13 -11.77 -17.96
C TRP A 68 3.73 -12.04 -17.44
N SER A 69 3.55 -11.80 -16.15
CA SER A 69 2.25 -11.62 -15.50
C SER A 69 2.42 -10.65 -14.34
N VAL A 70 1.33 -10.20 -13.74
CA VAL A 70 1.36 -9.19 -12.69
C VAL A 70 0.36 -9.51 -11.58
N ILE A 71 0.82 -9.38 -10.34
CA ILE A 71 -0.03 -9.24 -9.17
C ILE A 71 -0.07 -7.74 -8.90
N ASP A 72 -1.08 -7.06 -9.45
CA ASP A 72 -1.13 -5.60 -9.47
C ASP A 72 -1.83 -4.98 -8.24
N ARG A 73 -2.53 -5.78 -7.44
CA ARG A 73 -3.20 -5.35 -6.22
C ARG A 73 -3.61 -6.53 -5.35
N TRP A 74 -3.75 -6.31 -4.06
CA TRP A 74 -4.10 -7.33 -3.07
C TRP A 74 -4.66 -6.71 -1.77
N PRO A 75 -5.59 -5.73 -1.84
CA PRO A 75 -5.97 -4.89 -0.69
C PRO A 75 -6.71 -5.65 0.42
N THR A 76 -7.28 -6.82 0.11
CA THR A 76 -8.12 -7.59 1.04
C THR A 76 -7.65 -9.03 1.21
N HIS A 77 -6.36 -9.30 0.95
CA HIS A 77 -5.79 -10.62 1.17
C HIS A 77 -5.96 -11.05 2.64
N PRO A 78 -6.51 -12.24 2.94
CA PRO A 78 -6.85 -12.61 4.31
C PRO A 78 -5.68 -12.56 5.30
N LEU A 79 -4.47 -12.93 4.87
CA LEU A 79 -3.28 -12.89 5.73
C LEU A 79 -2.75 -11.47 5.93
N LEU A 80 -2.90 -10.58 4.94
CA LEU A 80 -2.62 -9.15 5.13
C LEU A 80 -3.53 -8.57 6.22
N ILE A 81 -4.83 -8.85 6.13
CA ILE A 81 -5.83 -8.38 7.10
C ILE A 81 -5.55 -8.95 8.49
N GLU A 82 -5.18 -10.23 8.59
CA GLU A 82 -4.78 -10.84 9.85
C GLU A 82 -3.55 -10.15 10.46
N CYS A 83 -2.51 -9.88 9.67
CA CYS A 83 -1.32 -9.17 10.17
C CYS A 83 -1.68 -7.80 10.76
N PHE A 84 -2.48 -7.00 10.03
CA PHE A 84 -2.93 -5.70 10.54
C PHE A 84 -3.76 -5.84 11.82
N ALA A 85 -4.73 -6.76 11.85
CA ALA A 85 -5.54 -6.99 13.04
C ALA A 85 -4.69 -7.41 14.25
N GLN A 86 -3.68 -8.27 14.06
CA GLN A 86 -2.76 -8.67 15.13
C GLN A 86 -1.93 -7.50 15.65
N HIS A 87 -1.39 -6.67 14.76
CA HIS A 87 -0.60 -5.51 15.15
C HIS A 87 -1.44 -4.48 15.90
N VAL A 88 -2.69 -4.26 15.46
CA VAL A 88 -3.66 -3.40 16.16
C VAL A 88 -3.97 -3.94 17.56
N ARG A 89 -4.31 -5.23 17.70
CA ARG A 89 -4.61 -5.83 19.03
C ARG A 89 -3.41 -5.71 19.98
N LYS A 90 -2.21 -6.08 19.50
CA LYS A 90 -0.96 -5.99 20.27
C LYS A 90 -0.69 -4.55 20.73
N GLU A 91 -1.02 -3.55 19.91
CA GLU A 91 -0.79 -2.16 20.27
C GLU A 91 -1.86 -1.58 21.20
N LEU A 92 -3.12 -2.05 21.09
CA LEU A 92 -4.21 -1.75 22.02
C LEU A 92 -3.95 -2.32 23.42
N GLU A 93 -3.36 -3.50 23.53
CA GLU A 93 -3.02 -4.13 24.81
C GLU A 93 -2.06 -3.29 25.67
N LYS A 94 -1.24 -2.46 25.02
CA LYS A 94 -0.29 -1.57 25.68
C LYS A 94 -0.90 -0.25 26.17
N PHE A 95 -2.16 0.06 25.84
CA PHE A 95 -2.90 1.16 26.49
C PHE A 95 -3.38 0.73 27.88
N PRO A 96 -3.55 1.68 28.83
CA PRO A 96 -4.15 1.39 30.13
C PRO A 96 -5.50 0.67 29.97
N PRO A 97 -5.77 -0.42 30.71
CA PRO A 97 -6.99 -1.21 30.56
C PRO A 97 -8.28 -0.37 30.62
N GLU A 98 -8.32 0.63 31.51
CA GLU A 98 -9.45 1.53 31.71
C GLU A 98 -9.65 2.57 30.59
N LYS A 99 -8.66 2.72 29.70
CA LYS A 99 -8.71 3.63 28.53
C LYS A 99 -8.86 2.88 27.21
N ARG A 100 -8.61 1.57 27.19
CA ARG A 100 -8.51 0.76 25.97
C ARG A 100 -9.76 0.85 25.09
N ASP A 101 -10.94 0.85 25.69
CA ASP A 101 -12.22 0.93 24.95
C ASP A 101 -12.50 2.34 24.40
N ASP A 102 -11.84 3.38 24.94
CA ASP A 102 -11.95 4.77 24.45
C ASP A 102 -10.94 5.09 23.34
N VAL A 103 -9.98 4.19 23.06
CA VAL A 103 -8.97 4.40 22.01
C VAL A 103 -9.66 4.57 20.65
N VAL A 104 -9.30 5.64 19.94
CA VAL A 104 -9.72 5.88 18.55
C VAL A 104 -8.63 5.37 17.62
N ILE A 105 -8.99 4.46 16.71
CA ILE A 105 -8.08 3.93 15.70
C ILE A 105 -8.07 4.86 14.48
N LEU A 106 -6.90 5.40 14.15
CA LEU A 106 -6.66 6.26 12.99
C LEU A 106 -5.84 5.48 11.97
N PHE A 107 -6.53 4.94 10.96
CA PHE A 107 -5.86 4.36 9.81
C PHE A 107 -5.30 5.49 8.95
N SER A 108 -3.99 5.61 8.92
CA SER A 108 -3.28 6.64 8.17
C SER A 108 -2.72 6.06 6.88
N ALA A 109 -3.06 6.69 5.76
CA ALA A 109 -2.57 6.35 4.43
C ALA A 109 -2.04 7.60 3.73
N HIS A 110 -1.02 7.47 2.86
CA HIS A 110 -0.56 8.63 2.10
C HIS A 110 -1.67 9.22 1.25
N SER A 111 -1.80 10.55 1.30
CA SER A 111 -2.82 11.27 0.55
C SER A 111 -2.51 11.29 -0.95
N LEU A 112 -3.51 11.65 -1.75
CA LEU A 112 -3.37 11.92 -3.17
C LEU A 112 -3.86 13.34 -3.49
N PRO A 113 -3.24 14.04 -4.44
CA PRO A 113 -3.81 15.28 -4.97
C PRO A 113 -5.24 15.05 -5.46
N ILE A 114 -6.16 15.98 -5.20
CA ILE A 114 -7.56 15.85 -5.61
C ILE A 114 -7.69 15.69 -7.13
N SER A 115 -6.78 16.26 -7.92
CA SER A 115 -6.73 16.05 -9.38
C SER A 115 -6.48 14.59 -9.77
N VAL A 116 -5.69 13.85 -8.98
CA VAL A 116 -5.45 12.41 -9.15
C VAL A 116 -6.67 11.60 -8.72
N VAL A 117 -7.31 11.96 -7.62
CA VAL A 117 -8.55 11.29 -7.17
C VAL A 117 -9.66 11.49 -8.20
N ASN A 118 -9.90 12.73 -8.63
CA ASN A 118 -10.99 13.09 -9.55
C ASN A 118 -10.84 12.53 -10.96
N ARG A 119 -9.62 12.16 -11.40
CA ARG A 119 -9.45 11.44 -12.66
C ARG A 119 -9.90 9.96 -12.58
N GLY A 120 -10.19 9.48 -11.37
CA GLY A 120 -10.66 8.13 -11.05
C GLY A 120 -9.55 7.16 -10.68
N ASP A 121 -8.61 7.59 -9.83
CA ASP A 121 -7.62 6.69 -9.23
C ASP A 121 -8.31 5.73 -8.23
N PRO A 122 -8.07 4.40 -8.29
CA PRO A 122 -8.80 3.44 -7.46
C PRO A 122 -8.30 3.40 -6.01
N TYR A 123 -7.14 3.99 -5.71
CA TYR A 123 -6.48 3.87 -4.41
C TYR A 123 -7.36 4.21 -3.21
N PRO A 124 -8.13 5.32 -3.18
CA PRO A 124 -8.94 5.62 -2.00
C PRO A 124 -9.99 4.55 -1.67
N GLN A 125 -10.57 3.94 -2.70
CA GLN A 125 -11.55 2.87 -2.54
C GLN A 125 -10.90 1.59 -2.03
N GLU A 126 -9.72 1.22 -2.54
CA GLU A 126 -8.99 0.03 -2.12
C GLU A 126 -8.43 0.15 -0.69
N VAL A 127 -7.99 1.35 -0.28
CA VAL A 127 -7.62 1.64 1.11
C VAL A 127 -8.84 1.51 2.02
N GLY A 128 -9.98 2.10 1.63
CA GLY A 128 -11.24 1.95 2.36
C GLY A 128 -11.65 0.48 2.53
N ALA A 129 -11.48 -0.34 1.49
CA ALA A 129 -11.75 -1.78 1.56
C ALA A 129 -10.81 -2.51 2.52
N THR A 130 -9.52 -2.13 2.55
CA THR A 130 -8.55 -2.71 3.49
C THR A 130 -8.96 -2.39 4.93
N VAL A 131 -9.22 -1.10 5.22
CA VAL A 131 -9.66 -0.63 6.54
C VAL A 131 -10.91 -1.36 7.00
N GLN A 132 -11.92 -1.47 6.13
CA GLN A 132 -13.16 -2.15 6.45
C GLN A 132 -12.92 -3.61 6.84
N ARG A 133 -12.08 -4.33 6.10
CA ARG A 133 -11.76 -5.73 6.39
C ARG A 133 -10.98 -5.90 7.69
N VAL A 134 -10.07 -4.98 8.00
CA VAL A 134 -9.36 -4.99 9.29
C VAL A 134 -10.34 -4.76 10.44
N MET A 135 -11.27 -3.81 10.32
CA MET A 135 -12.25 -3.53 11.38
C MET A 135 -13.28 -4.65 11.55
N GLU A 136 -13.71 -5.29 10.46
CA GLU A 136 -14.52 -6.52 10.51
C GLU A 136 -13.78 -7.63 11.26
N LYS A 137 -12.48 -7.80 11.00
CA LYS A 137 -11.65 -8.80 11.69
C LYS A 137 -11.42 -8.49 13.17
N LEU A 138 -11.52 -7.22 13.57
CA LEU A 138 -11.43 -6.74 14.95
C LEU A 138 -12.79 -6.71 15.65
N ASP A 139 -13.86 -7.23 15.01
CA ASP A 139 -15.23 -7.20 15.52
C ASP A 139 -15.69 -5.79 15.95
N PHE A 140 -15.18 -4.76 15.25
CA PHE A 140 -15.43 -3.35 15.56
C PHE A 140 -15.19 -2.98 17.04
N CYS A 141 -14.17 -3.57 17.68
CA CYS A 141 -13.87 -3.38 19.10
C CYS A 141 -13.64 -1.91 19.52
N ASN A 142 -13.27 -1.03 18.58
CA ASN A 142 -13.01 0.39 18.81
C ASN A 142 -13.55 1.27 17.66
N PRO A 143 -13.87 2.55 17.93
CA PRO A 143 -14.19 3.50 16.88
C PRO A 143 -12.97 3.80 16.00
N TYR A 144 -13.18 4.01 14.71
CA TYR A 144 -12.09 4.27 13.76
C TYR A 144 -12.39 5.37 12.74
N ARG A 145 -11.32 5.91 12.14
CA ARG A 145 -11.37 6.76 10.95
C ARG A 145 -10.25 6.40 9.99
N LEU A 146 -10.53 6.50 8.69
CA LEU A 146 -9.52 6.57 7.64
C LEU A 146 -9.16 8.04 7.43
N VAL A 147 -7.88 8.34 7.56
CA VAL A 147 -7.28 9.68 7.44
C VAL A 147 -6.09 9.63 6.50
N TRP A 148 -5.67 10.79 6.00
CA TRP A 148 -4.63 10.88 4.98
C TRP A 148 -3.46 11.71 5.47
N GLN A 149 -2.23 11.27 5.20
CA GLN A 149 -1.00 11.93 5.63
C GLN A 149 -0.16 12.45 4.46
N SER A 150 0.92 13.15 4.80
CA SER A 150 1.98 13.55 3.88
C SER A 150 1.51 14.40 2.69
N LYS A 151 0.60 15.37 2.95
CA LYS A 151 0.27 16.42 1.98
C LYS A 151 1.51 17.28 1.71
N VAL A 152 1.91 17.40 0.46
CA VAL A 152 3.02 18.27 0.04
C VAL A 152 2.52 19.40 -0.87
N GLY A 153 2.94 20.62 -0.57
CA GLY A 153 2.63 21.80 -1.37
C GLY A 153 1.21 22.37 -1.19
N PRO A 154 0.89 23.45 -1.93
CA PRO A 154 -0.31 24.25 -1.68
C PRO A 154 -1.59 23.70 -2.30
N MET A 155 -1.48 22.72 -3.21
CA MET A 155 -2.64 22.19 -3.95
C MET A 155 -3.63 21.47 -3.02
N PRO A 156 -4.89 21.24 -3.44
CA PRO A 156 -5.83 20.42 -2.69
C PRO A 156 -5.47 18.93 -2.74
N TRP A 157 -5.51 18.28 -1.57
CA TRP A 157 -5.26 16.85 -1.40
C TRP A 157 -6.46 16.17 -0.73
N LEU A 158 -6.55 14.86 -0.89
CA LEU A 158 -7.57 14.04 -0.26
C LEU A 158 -7.46 14.16 1.26
N GLY A 159 -8.58 14.50 1.90
CA GLY A 159 -8.69 14.69 3.33
C GLY A 159 -9.67 13.69 3.99
N PRO A 160 -9.80 13.75 5.32
CA PRO A 160 -9.16 14.73 6.22
C PRO A 160 -7.67 14.43 6.48
N GLN A 161 -6.88 15.46 6.82
CA GLN A 161 -5.44 15.31 7.11
C GLN A 161 -5.22 14.71 8.52
N THR A 162 -4.22 13.84 8.66
CA THR A 162 -3.97 13.10 9.90
C THR A 162 -3.68 14.03 11.08
N ASP A 163 -2.84 15.04 10.88
CA ASP A 163 -2.51 16.06 11.88
C ASP A 163 -3.74 16.89 12.32
N GLU A 164 -4.56 17.32 11.36
CA GLU A 164 -5.79 18.07 11.62
C GLU A 164 -6.82 17.22 12.38
N VAL A 165 -6.91 15.92 12.07
CA VAL A 165 -7.82 14.99 12.77
C VAL A 165 -7.34 14.74 14.19
N ILE A 166 -6.05 14.54 14.42
CA ILE A 166 -5.48 14.41 15.77
C ILE A 166 -5.83 15.66 16.59
N LYS A 167 -5.52 16.86 16.09
CA LYS A 167 -5.88 18.15 16.71
C LYS A 167 -7.38 18.24 17.01
N GLY A 168 -8.20 17.89 16.02
CA GLY A 168 -9.65 17.98 16.10
C GLY A 168 -10.27 17.02 17.12
N LEU A 169 -9.74 15.80 17.21
CA LEU A 169 -10.19 14.79 18.16
C LEU A 169 -9.80 15.15 19.61
N CYS A 170 -8.57 15.63 19.81
CA CYS A 170 -8.12 16.07 21.14
C CYS A 170 -8.94 17.24 21.67
N LYS A 171 -9.25 18.24 20.84
CA LYS A 171 -10.16 19.34 21.18
C LYS A 171 -11.58 18.88 21.56
N ARG A 172 -11.97 17.68 21.12
CA ARG A 172 -13.26 17.05 21.42
C ARG A 172 -13.17 16.00 22.53
N GLY A 173 -12.07 15.98 23.28
CA GLY A 173 -11.87 15.11 24.44
C GLY A 173 -11.36 13.70 24.12
N LYS A 174 -11.11 13.36 22.85
CA LYS A 174 -10.49 12.08 22.47
C LYS A 174 -8.97 12.18 22.57
N LYS A 175 -8.42 11.58 23.63
CA LYS A 175 -7.01 11.71 24.02
C LYS A 175 -6.20 10.42 23.90
N ASN A 176 -6.84 9.33 23.52
CA ASN A 176 -6.24 8.01 23.34
C ASN A 176 -6.34 7.63 21.86
N LEU A 177 -5.22 7.68 21.13
CA LEU A 177 -5.19 7.54 19.68
C LEU A 177 -4.22 6.43 19.27
N LEU A 178 -4.67 5.52 18.40
CA LEU A 178 -3.83 4.49 17.79
C LEU A 178 -3.68 4.75 16.29
N LEU A 179 -2.48 5.13 15.86
CA LEU A 179 -2.13 5.32 14.46
C LEU A 179 -1.81 3.98 13.80
N VAL A 180 -2.38 3.70 12.64
CA VAL A 180 -2.16 2.45 11.88
C VAL A 180 -1.70 2.77 10.46
N PRO A 181 -0.45 2.47 10.08
CA PRO A 181 0.02 2.65 8.71
C PRO A 181 -0.60 1.59 7.80
N ILE A 182 -1.70 1.92 7.12
CA ILE A 182 -2.56 0.92 6.45
C ILE A 182 -2.20 0.66 4.97
N ALA A 183 -1.44 1.58 4.36
CA ALA A 183 -1.15 1.57 2.92
C ALA A 183 0.31 1.26 2.57
N PHE A 184 1.14 0.94 3.58
CA PHE A 184 2.55 0.58 3.43
C PHE A 184 2.91 -0.58 4.36
N THR A 185 3.82 -1.44 3.91
CA THR A 185 4.11 -2.74 4.53
C THR A 185 5.38 -2.75 5.37
N SER A 186 6.29 -1.80 5.15
CA SER A 186 7.55 -1.67 5.89
C SER A 186 7.69 -0.26 6.45
N ASP A 187 8.49 -0.10 7.52
CA ASP A 187 8.83 1.23 8.01
C ASP A 187 9.56 2.05 6.93
N HIS A 188 9.21 3.33 6.86
CA HIS A 188 9.77 4.33 5.95
C HIS A 188 9.83 5.69 6.68
N ILE A 189 10.33 6.73 5.99
CA ILE A 189 10.54 8.04 6.63
C ILE A 189 9.24 8.58 7.22
N GLU A 190 8.10 8.36 6.57
CA GLU A 190 6.81 8.86 7.04
C GLU A 190 6.32 8.13 8.31
N THR A 191 6.60 6.83 8.49
CA THR A 191 6.27 6.15 9.75
C THR A 191 7.21 6.55 10.90
N LEU A 192 8.51 6.71 10.62
CA LEU A 192 9.52 6.94 11.66
C LEU A 192 9.65 8.42 12.05
N TYR A 193 9.32 9.34 11.15
CA TYR A 193 9.44 10.77 11.37
C TYR A 193 8.07 11.44 11.55
N GLU A 194 7.17 11.35 10.56
CA GLU A 194 5.87 12.04 10.63
C GLU A 194 5.02 11.46 11.77
N LEU A 195 4.83 10.13 11.82
CA LEU A 195 4.00 9.53 12.85
C LEU A 195 4.67 9.54 14.23
N ASP A 196 5.92 9.09 14.35
CA ASP A 196 6.58 8.87 15.64
C ASP A 196 7.18 10.14 16.27
N ILE A 197 7.48 11.17 15.48
CA ILE A 197 8.07 12.42 15.99
C ILE A 197 7.08 13.57 15.86
N GLU A 198 6.66 13.91 14.65
CA GLU A 198 5.83 15.09 14.42
C GLU A 198 4.45 14.95 15.08
N TYR A 199 3.77 13.81 14.88
CA TYR A 199 2.45 13.61 15.44
C TYR A 199 2.48 13.10 16.88
N SER A 200 3.33 12.11 17.17
CA SER A 200 3.32 11.45 18.47
C SER A 200 4.02 12.23 19.58
N LYS A 201 4.96 13.13 19.25
CA LYS A 201 5.66 13.93 20.26
C LYS A 201 5.20 15.39 20.21
N ILE A 202 5.45 16.07 19.10
CA ILE A 202 5.22 17.51 18.99
C ILE A 202 3.72 17.80 19.11
N LEU A 203 2.92 17.16 18.25
CA LEU A 203 1.49 17.45 18.22
C LEU A 203 0.74 16.94 19.45
N ALA A 204 1.19 15.83 20.02
CA ALA A 204 0.62 15.24 21.22
C ALA A 204 0.77 16.15 22.44
N GLU A 205 1.96 16.74 22.61
CA GLU A 205 2.25 17.73 23.66
C GLU A 205 1.41 18.99 23.49
N GLU A 206 1.31 19.53 22.26
CA GLU A 206 0.50 20.72 21.98
C GLU A 206 -0.99 20.53 22.24
N CYS A 207 -1.52 19.32 21.98
CA CYS A 207 -2.95 19.04 22.03
C CYS A 207 -3.42 18.40 23.34
N GLY A 208 -2.51 18.09 24.28
CA GLY A 208 -2.84 17.42 25.53
C GLY A 208 -3.34 15.99 25.34
N VAL A 209 -2.74 15.27 24.39
CA VAL A 209 -2.95 13.82 24.19
C VAL A 209 -2.48 13.07 25.44
N GLU A 210 -3.28 12.12 25.93
CA GLU A 210 -2.89 11.25 27.05
C GLU A 210 -2.03 10.09 26.55
N ASN A 211 -2.47 9.43 25.47
CA ASN A 211 -1.75 8.32 24.86
C ASN A 211 -1.90 8.37 23.35
N ILE A 212 -0.78 8.47 22.63
CA ILE A 212 -0.72 8.23 21.18
C ILE A 212 0.32 7.16 20.91
N ARG A 213 -0.09 6.14 20.15
CA ARG A 213 0.74 4.99 19.85
C ARG A 213 0.59 4.66 18.37
N ARG A 214 1.61 4.06 17.77
CA ARG A 214 1.60 3.60 16.39
C ARG A 214 1.67 2.08 16.36
N ALA A 215 0.80 1.45 15.58
CA ALA A 215 0.91 0.03 15.28
C ALA A 215 2.19 -0.24 14.47
N GLU A 216 2.90 -1.30 14.83
CA GLU A 216 4.11 -1.74 14.15
C GLU A 216 3.83 -1.98 12.65
N SER A 217 4.75 -1.58 11.77
CA SER A 217 4.67 -1.93 10.34
C SER A 217 4.80 -3.45 10.16
N LEU A 218 4.38 -4.00 9.01
CA LEU A 218 4.38 -5.46 8.81
C LEU A 218 5.80 -6.04 8.83
N ASN A 219 6.79 -5.30 8.30
CA ASN A 219 8.22 -5.55 8.43
C ASN A 219 8.57 -7.05 8.26
N GLY A 220 9.25 -7.63 9.26
CA GLY A 220 9.70 -9.01 9.30
C GLY A 220 8.67 -10.02 9.80
N ASN A 221 7.38 -9.68 9.85
CA ASN A 221 6.35 -10.58 10.35
C ASN A 221 6.29 -11.85 9.48
N PRO A 222 6.54 -13.06 10.04
CA PRO A 222 6.51 -14.30 9.25
C PRO A 222 5.17 -14.59 8.56
N MET A 223 4.06 -14.12 9.14
CA MET A 223 2.73 -14.23 8.53
C MET A 223 2.61 -13.35 7.29
N PHE A 224 3.26 -12.20 7.28
CA PHE A 224 3.32 -11.35 6.10
C PHE A 224 4.10 -12.03 4.97
N PHE A 225 5.22 -12.68 5.26
CA PHE A 225 5.94 -13.48 4.25
C PHE A 225 5.10 -14.65 3.73
N LYS A 226 4.32 -15.29 4.60
CA LYS A 226 3.34 -16.29 4.19
C LYS A 226 2.26 -15.71 3.27
N ALA A 227 1.80 -14.47 3.51
CA ALA A 227 0.87 -13.77 2.63
C ALA A 227 1.46 -13.54 1.23
N LEU A 228 2.71 -13.08 1.15
CA LEU A 228 3.41 -12.89 -0.13
C LEU A 228 3.54 -14.21 -0.90
N ALA A 229 3.93 -15.29 -0.22
CA ALA A 229 4.04 -16.61 -0.84
C ALA A 229 2.68 -17.14 -1.32
N ASP A 230 1.61 -16.96 -0.52
CA ASP A 230 0.25 -17.37 -0.86
C ASP A 230 -0.32 -16.62 -2.08
N LEU A 231 -0.04 -15.31 -2.16
CA LEU A 231 -0.39 -14.48 -3.31
C LEU A 231 0.27 -14.98 -4.60
N VAL A 232 1.59 -15.22 -4.57
CA VAL A 232 2.32 -15.74 -5.73
C VAL A 232 1.83 -17.15 -6.09
N HIS A 233 1.65 -18.04 -5.12
CA HIS A 233 1.16 -19.40 -5.37
C HIS A 233 -0.22 -19.41 -6.01
N THR A 234 -1.15 -18.60 -5.49
CA THR A 234 -2.51 -18.46 -6.03
C THR A 234 -2.48 -17.88 -7.44
N HIS A 235 -1.67 -16.85 -7.68
CA HIS A 235 -1.48 -16.24 -8.98
C HIS A 235 -0.95 -17.25 -10.02
N LEU A 236 0.12 -17.99 -9.68
CA LEU A 236 0.69 -19.01 -10.55
C LEU A 236 -0.32 -20.11 -10.90
N LYS A 237 -1.18 -20.51 -9.95
CA LYS A 237 -2.25 -21.50 -10.17
C LYS A 237 -3.41 -20.99 -11.01
N SER A 238 -3.75 -19.71 -10.88
CA SER A 238 -4.91 -19.11 -11.56
C SER A 238 -4.77 -19.05 -13.08
N ASN A 239 -3.53 -19.02 -13.59
CA ASN A 239 -3.20 -18.71 -14.98
C ASN A 239 -3.78 -17.38 -15.48
N GLU A 240 -4.06 -16.43 -14.58
CA GLU A 240 -4.41 -15.05 -14.94
C GLU A 240 -3.14 -14.21 -15.10
N SER A 241 -3.05 -13.41 -16.16
CA SER A 241 -1.88 -12.55 -16.41
C SER A 241 -1.94 -11.23 -15.63
N CYS A 242 -3.13 -10.77 -15.25
CA CYS A 242 -3.35 -9.59 -14.43
C CYS A 242 -4.75 -9.61 -13.80
N SER A 243 -5.00 -8.75 -12.81
CA SER A 243 -6.36 -8.58 -12.29
C SER A 243 -7.31 -8.00 -13.34
N ARG A 244 -8.61 -8.29 -13.18
CA ARG A 244 -9.68 -7.67 -13.99
C ARG A 244 -9.70 -6.14 -13.89
N GLN A 245 -9.32 -5.56 -12.75
CA GLN A 245 -9.26 -4.11 -12.60
C GLN A 245 -8.12 -3.49 -13.40
N LEU A 246 -7.03 -4.22 -13.66
CA LEU A 246 -5.93 -3.69 -14.46
C LEU A 246 -6.38 -3.36 -15.90
N THR A 247 -7.34 -4.09 -16.46
CA THR A 247 -7.83 -3.86 -17.82
C THR A 247 -8.64 -2.57 -17.97
N LEU A 248 -9.07 -1.95 -16.86
CA LEU A 248 -9.82 -0.69 -16.84
C LEU A 248 -8.93 0.50 -16.49
N ARG A 249 -8.74 1.46 -17.41
CA ARG A 249 -8.04 2.73 -17.10
C ARG A 249 -8.92 3.64 -16.25
N CYS A 250 -8.29 4.57 -15.53
CA CYS A 250 -9.02 5.68 -14.93
C CYS A 250 -9.89 6.38 -15.99
N PRO A 251 -11.17 6.69 -15.69
CA PRO A 251 -12.09 7.30 -16.66
C PRO A 251 -11.56 8.55 -17.36
N LEU A 252 -10.77 9.38 -16.66
CA LEU A 252 -10.17 10.61 -17.21
C LEU A 252 -8.65 10.48 -17.38
N CYS A 253 -8.16 9.29 -17.75
CA CYS A 253 -6.73 9.04 -17.89
C CYS A 253 -6.13 9.76 -19.13
N MET A 254 -5.27 10.76 -18.89
CA MET A 254 -4.58 11.49 -19.96
C MET A 254 -3.20 10.92 -20.33
N ASN A 255 -2.68 9.93 -19.59
CA ASN A 255 -1.35 9.36 -19.88
C ASN A 255 -1.45 8.24 -20.94
N PRO A 256 -0.88 8.41 -22.15
CA PRO A 256 -0.98 7.42 -23.22
C PRO A 256 -0.23 6.12 -22.91
N THR A 257 0.73 6.14 -21.99
CA THR A 257 1.50 4.94 -21.57
C THR A 257 0.58 3.93 -20.88
N CYS A 258 -0.39 4.40 -20.10
CA CYS A 258 -1.21 3.53 -19.25
C CYS A 258 -1.96 2.46 -20.05
N GLY A 259 -2.52 2.81 -21.22
CA GLY A 259 -3.21 1.82 -22.06
C GLY A 259 -2.26 0.75 -22.60
N LYS A 260 -1.07 1.19 -23.05
CA LYS A 260 -0.07 0.28 -23.62
C LYS A 260 0.54 -0.64 -22.57
N ALA A 261 0.86 -0.11 -21.38
CA ALA A 261 1.38 -0.90 -20.27
C ALA A 261 0.36 -1.94 -19.78
N LYS A 262 -0.93 -1.59 -19.73
CA LYS A 262 -2.00 -2.54 -19.39
C LYS A 262 -2.15 -3.64 -20.43
N ALA A 263 -2.16 -3.26 -21.71
CA ALA A 263 -2.19 -4.20 -22.82
C ALA A 263 -0.99 -5.14 -22.82
N PHE A 264 0.20 -4.66 -22.44
CA PHE A 264 1.40 -5.48 -22.31
C PHE A 264 1.19 -6.68 -21.40
N PHE A 265 0.55 -6.51 -20.23
CA PHE A 265 0.27 -7.62 -19.32
C PHE A 265 -0.97 -8.43 -19.72
N SER A 266 -2.07 -7.76 -20.10
CA SER A 266 -3.33 -8.47 -20.41
C SER A 266 -3.27 -9.31 -21.69
N SER A 267 -2.30 -9.06 -22.58
CA SER A 267 -2.11 -9.84 -23.81
C SER A 267 -1.12 -11.01 -23.67
N GLN A 268 -0.48 -11.18 -22.50
CA GLN A 268 0.46 -12.27 -22.27
C GLN A 268 -0.28 -13.61 -22.31
N LYS A 269 0.31 -14.58 -23.03
CA LYS A 269 -0.12 -15.99 -23.01
C LYS A 269 0.71 -16.71 -21.96
N LEU A 270 0.06 -17.18 -20.90
CA LEU A 270 0.69 -17.84 -19.76
C LEU A 270 0.94 -19.33 -19.99
#